data_AF-A0A554XI38-F1
#
_entry.id   AF-A0A554XI38-F1
#
_cell.length_a   1.000
_cell.length_b   1.000
_cell.length_c   1.000
_cell.angle_alpha   90.00
_cell.angle_beta   90.00
_cell.angle_gamma   90.00
#
_symmetry.space_group_name_H-M   'P 1'
#
loop_
_entity.id
_entity.type
_entity.pdbx_description
1 polymer ?
#
loop_
_entity_poly.entity_id
_entity_poly.type
_entity_poly.pdbx_seq_one_letter_code
_entity_poly.pdbx_strand_id
1 'polypeptide(L)'
;MRAGKSSILVLGQRVELAPYLEQASQTVGDVVTQALLKSLRTEGSGFDLVVLVGGGAGFFRAAIQSAFPRLRVVSPKEPVYANARGFWLMGMSL
;
A
#
# COMPACT_ATOMS: atom_id res chain seq x y z
N MET A 1 9.15 5.66 -3.55
CA MET A 1 10.38 6.22 -4.15
C MET A 1 9.99 6.96 -5.43
N ARG A 2 10.08 8.29 -5.48
CA ARG A 2 9.60 9.06 -6.64
C ARG A 2 10.66 8.99 -7.75
N ALA A 3 10.30 8.40 -8.90
CA ALA A 3 11.16 8.30 -10.08
C ALA A 3 12.55 7.65 -9.82
N GLY A 4 12.60 6.62 -8.97
CA GLY A 4 13.85 5.87 -8.71
C GLY A 4 14.90 6.60 -7.87
N LYS A 5 14.60 7.79 -7.33
CA LYS A 5 15.55 8.53 -6.48
C LYS A 5 15.52 7.97 -5.05
N SER A 6 16.62 7.36 -4.61
CA SER A 6 16.78 6.77 -3.26
C SER A 6 17.15 7.80 -2.22
N SER A 7 17.74 8.90 -2.66
CA SER A 7 18.35 9.90 -1.80
C SER A 7 17.82 11.30 -2.10
N ILE A 8 17.90 12.18 -1.11
CA ILE A 8 17.66 13.61 -1.24
C ILE A 8 18.88 14.39 -0.71
N LEU A 9 19.07 15.62 -1.20
CA LEU A 9 20.05 16.54 -0.63
C LEU A 9 19.40 17.36 0.49
N VAL A 10 19.97 17.29 1.68
CA VAL A 10 19.57 18.09 2.84
C VAL A 10 20.80 18.85 3.31
N LEU A 11 20.79 20.18 3.17
CA LEU A 11 21.92 21.04 3.54
C LEU A 11 23.27 20.60 2.92
N GLY A 12 23.22 20.16 1.65
CA GLY A 12 24.40 19.67 0.93
C GLY A 12 24.80 18.22 1.23
N GLN A 13 24.16 17.57 2.20
CA GLN A 13 24.38 16.16 2.51
C GLN A 13 23.41 15.27 1.76
N ARG A 14 23.92 14.18 1.16
CA ARG A 14 23.08 13.15 0.55
C ARG A 14 22.53 12.24 1.65
N VAL A 15 21.21 12.25 1.81
CA VAL A 15 20.49 11.44 2.79
C VAL A 15 19.71 10.36 2.05
N GLU A 16 20.00 9.09 2.35
CA GLU A 16 19.23 7.96 1.84
C GLU A 16 17.88 7.88 2.54
N LEU A 17 16.80 7.76 1.76
CA LEU A 17 15.43 7.74 2.27
C LEU A 17 14.99 6.34 2.71
N ALA A 18 15.58 5.28 2.15
CA ALA A 18 15.12 3.91 2.37
C ALA A 18 15.01 3.52 3.85
N PRO A 19 16.00 3.80 4.73
CA PRO A 19 15.90 3.44 6.15
C PRO A 19 14.74 4.14 6.87
N TYR A 20 14.52 5.42 6.57
CA TYR A 20 13.43 6.19 7.17
C TYR A 20 12.06 5.72 6.69
N LEU A 21 11.95 5.38 5.40
CA LEU A 21 10.71 4.85 4.84
C LEU A 21 10.38 3.47 5.39
N GLU A 22 11.39 2.61 5.58
CA GLU A 22 11.21 1.29 6.16
C GLU A 22 10.75 1.40 7.63
N GLN A 23 11.43 2.21 8.43
CA GLN A 23 11.02 2.47 9.81
C GLN A 23 9.60 3.06 9.88
N ALA A 24 9.29 4.05 9.04
CA ALA A 24 7.94 4.62 8.99
C ALA A 24 6.89 3.59 8.57
N SER A 25 7.22 2.71 7.61
CA SER A 25 6.32 1.64 7.15
C SER A 25 6.00 0.66 8.27
N GLN A 26 6.97 0.32 9.12
CA GLN A 26 6.76 -0.52 10.30
C GLN A 26 5.84 0.16 11.32
N THR A 27 6.13 1.42 11.68
CA THR A 27 5.32 2.17 12.65
C THR A 27 3.88 2.38 12.19
N VAL A 28 3.66 2.68 10.91
CA VAL A 28 2.31 2.94 10.36
C VAL A 28 1.60 1.65 9.99
N GLY A 29 2.33 0.56 9.73
CA GLY A 29 1.78 -0.74 9.33
C GLY A 29 0.78 -1.30 10.35
N ASP A 30 1.06 -1.14 11.64
CA ASP A 30 0.17 -1.57 12.71
C ASP A 30 -1.16 -0.80 12.69
N VAL A 31 -1.11 0.51 12.48
CA VAL A 31 -2.30 1.37 12.40
C VAL A 31 -3.21 0.93 11.24
N VAL A 32 -2.62 0.69 10.07
CA VAL A 32 -3.35 0.23 8.87
C VAL A 32 -3.97 -1.15 9.12
N THR A 33 -3.23 -2.06 9.74
CA THR A 33 -3.69 -3.40 10.06
C THR A 33 -4.87 -3.39 11.03
N GLN A 34 -4.80 -2.58 12.09
CA GLN A 34 -5.88 -2.45 13.07
C GLN A 34 -7.15 -1.85 12.45
N ALA A 35 -7.00 -0.87 11.55
CA ALA A 35 -8.12 -0.32 10.81
C ALA A 35 -8.81 -1.39 9.94
N LEU A 36 -8.02 -2.21 9.22
CA LEU A 36 -8.52 -3.36 8.46
C LEU A 36 -9.26 -4.37 9.37
N LEU A 37 -8.65 -4.79 10.48
CA LEU A 37 -9.28 -5.71 11.44
C LEU A 37 -10.63 -5.18 11.94
N LYS A 38 -10.71 -3.88 12.23
CA LYS A 38 -11.96 -3.24 12.66
C LYS A 38 -13.01 -3.30 11.55
N SER A 39 -12.66 -2.97 10.31
CA SER A 39 -13.60 -3.04 9.18
C SER A 39 -14.09 -4.46 8.92
N LEU A 40 -13.21 -5.46 8.93
CA LEU A 40 -13.56 -6.88 8.69
C LEU A 40 -14.50 -7.43 9.78
N ARG A 41 -14.37 -6.98 11.03
CA ARG A 41 -15.30 -7.37 12.12
C ARG A 41 -16.71 -6.82 11.90
N THR A 42 -16.83 -5.63 11.32
CA THR A 42 -18.11 -4.96 11.10
C THR A 42 -18.87 -5.55 9.91
N GLU A 43 -18.17 -5.97 8.86
CA GLU A 43 -18.79 -6.43 7.61
C GLU A 43 -19.11 -7.93 7.57
N GLY A 44 -18.71 -8.69 8.61
CA GLY A 44 -18.89 -10.14 8.67
C GLY A 44 -17.75 -10.93 8.03
N SER A 45 -17.67 -12.22 8.34
CA SER A 45 -16.59 -13.12 7.89
C SER A 45 -16.78 -13.55 6.43
N GLY A 46 -15.84 -13.20 5.55
CA GLY A 46 -15.85 -13.70 4.16
C GLY A 46 -14.94 -12.94 3.20
N PHE A 47 -13.70 -12.67 3.58
CA PHE A 47 -12.74 -12.02 2.70
C PHE A 47 -11.64 -13.01 2.32
N ASP A 48 -11.31 -13.06 1.02
CA ASP A 48 -10.27 -13.93 0.49
C ASP A 48 -9.11 -13.14 -0.16
N LEU A 49 -9.38 -11.87 -0.52
CA LEU A 49 -8.51 -11.05 -1.35
C LEU A 49 -8.39 -9.64 -0.80
N VAL A 50 -7.15 -9.16 -0.68
CA VAL A 50 -6.82 -7.76 -0.46
C VAL A 50 -6.10 -7.23 -1.70
N VAL A 51 -6.64 -6.18 -2.30
CA VAL A 51 -6.02 -5.49 -3.45
C VAL A 51 -5.41 -4.17 -2.95
N LEU A 52 -4.09 -4.09 -2.96
CA LEU A 52 -3.35 -2.89 -2.58
C LEU A 52 -3.18 -1.99 -3.81
N VAL A 53 -3.59 -0.73 -3.69
CA VAL A 53 -3.52 0.28 -4.75
C VAL A 53 -2.95 1.60 -4.21
N GLY A 54 -2.66 2.54 -5.12
CA GLY A 54 -2.06 3.83 -4.79
C GLY A 54 -0.53 3.79 -4.61
N GLY A 55 0.07 4.97 -4.46
CA GLY A 55 1.53 5.13 -4.40
C GLY A 55 2.20 4.56 -3.15
N GLY A 56 1.42 4.35 -2.08
CA GLY A 56 1.88 3.79 -0.81
C GLY A 56 1.68 2.27 -0.68
N ALA A 57 1.04 1.61 -1.66
CA ALA A 57 0.66 0.20 -1.58
C ALA A 57 1.80 -0.73 -1.13
N GLY A 58 3.00 -0.53 -1.68
CA GLY A 58 4.16 -1.37 -1.40
C GLY A 58 4.60 -1.34 0.06
N PHE A 59 4.42 -0.22 0.77
CA PHE A 59 4.87 -0.05 2.15
C PHE A 59 4.13 -0.94 3.15
N PHE A 60 2.86 -1.26 2.87
CA PHE A 60 2.00 -1.97 3.81
C PHE A 60 1.87 -3.46 3.53
N ARG A 61 2.39 -3.94 2.39
CA ARG A 61 2.23 -5.33 1.96
C ARG A 61 2.67 -6.33 3.04
N ALA A 62 3.85 -6.12 3.62
CA ALA A 62 4.41 -7.04 4.61
C ALA A 62 3.56 -7.05 5.90
N ALA A 63 3.20 -5.87 6.41
CA ALA A 63 2.37 -5.74 7.62
C ALA A 63 1.00 -6.43 7.45
N ILE A 64 0.32 -6.16 6.33
CA ILE A 64 -0.99 -6.74 6.04
C ILE A 64 -0.89 -8.27 5.85
N GLN A 65 0.12 -8.77 5.12
CA GLN A 65 0.30 -10.20 4.93
C GLN A 65 0.60 -10.93 6.25
N SER A 66 1.37 -10.31 7.14
CA SER A 66 1.68 -10.85 8.47
C SER A 66 0.43 -10.95 9.35
N ALA A 67 -0.40 -9.91 9.33
CA ALA A 67 -1.64 -9.88 10.11
C ALA A 67 -2.74 -10.79 9.57
N PHE A 68 -2.73 -11.03 8.26
CA PHE A 68 -3.71 -11.87 7.56
C PHE A 68 -3.03 -12.93 6.68
N PRO A 69 -2.38 -13.96 7.28
CA PRO A 69 -1.58 -14.93 6.51
C PRO A 69 -2.38 -15.71 5.48
N ARG A 70 -3.67 -15.88 5.70
CA ARG A 70 -4.58 -16.62 4.81
C ARG A 70 -5.19 -15.76 3.70
N LEU A 71 -5.17 -14.43 3.83
CA LEU A 71 -5.67 -13.56 2.78
C LEU A 71 -4.66 -13.48 1.65
N ARG A 72 -5.16 -13.55 0.42
CA ARG A 72 -4.33 -13.28 -0.75
C ARG A 72 -4.13 -11.76 -0.85
N VAL A 73 -2.90 -11.29 -0.66
CA VAL A 73 -2.58 -9.87 -0.84
C VAL A 73 -1.95 -9.66 -2.22
N VAL A 74 -2.61 -8.89 -3.08
CA VAL A 74 -2.14 -8.59 -4.45
C VAL A 74 -1.99 -7.09 -4.68
N SER A 75 -1.15 -6.71 -5.64
CA SER A 75 -1.01 -5.33 -6.11
C SER A 75 -0.84 -5.38 -7.63
N PRO A 76 -1.54 -4.54 -8.39
CA PRO A 76 -1.29 -4.42 -9.83
C PRO A 76 0.12 -3.84 -10.07
N LYS A 77 0.64 -4.02 -11.29
CA LYS A 77 1.98 -3.54 -11.69
C LYS A 77 2.15 -2.03 -11.49
N GLU A 78 1.09 -1.27 -11.75
CA GLU A 78 1.09 0.19 -11.65
C GLU A 78 -0.04 0.68 -10.72
N PRO A 79 0.12 0.52 -9.39
CA PRO A 79 -0.96 0.71 -8.42
C PRO A 79 -1.46 2.16 -8.34
N VAL A 80 -0.64 3.13 -8.71
CA VAL A 80 -1.02 4.56 -8.79
C VAL A 80 -2.12 4.79 -9.84
N TYR A 81 -2.17 3.98 -10.90
CA TYR A 81 -3.15 4.15 -11.98
C TYR A 81 -4.42 3.32 -11.78
N ALA A 82 -4.54 2.55 -10.70
CA ALA A 82 -5.65 1.60 -10.54
C ALA A 82 -7.03 2.26 -10.67
N ASN A 83 -7.27 3.35 -9.93
CA ASN A 83 -8.55 4.06 -9.96
C ASN A 83 -8.80 4.75 -11.31
N ALA A 84 -7.78 5.42 -11.86
CA ALA A 84 -7.89 6.12 -13.14
C ALA A 84 -8.24 5.16 -14.29
N ARG A 85 -7.61 3.97 -14.33
CA ARG A 85 -7.94 2.92 -15.31
C ARG A 85 -9.36 2.38 -15.11
N GLY A 86 -9.77 2.17 -13.86
CA GLY A 86 -11.13 1.74 -13.54
C GLY A 86 -12.18 2.74 -14.06
N PHE A 87 -11.97 4.04 -13.80
CA PHE A 87 -12.86 5.10 -14.29
C PHE A 87 -12.91 5.17 -15.81
N TRP A 88 -11.76 5.06 -16.48
CA TRP A 88 -11.69 5.04 -17.93
C TRP A 88 -12.45 3.84 -18.53
N LEU A 89 -12.20 2.63 -18.03
CA LEU A 89 -12.88 1.41 -18.51
C LEU A 89 -14.39 1.47 -18.32
N MET A 90 -14.85 1.97 -17.18
CA MET A 90 -16.29 2.17 -16.92
C MET A 90 -16.87 3.21 -17.89
N GLY A 91 -16.18 4.32 -18.12
CA GLY A 91 -16.60 5.37 -19.05
C GLY A 91 -16.66 4.91 -20.50
N MET A 92 -15.80 3.98 -20.92
CA MET A 92 -15.86 3.37 -22.27
C MET A 92 -17.00 2.36 -22.43
N SER A 93 -17.55 1.85 -21.33
CA SER A 93 -18.61 0.82 -21.34
C SER A 93 -20.02 1.41 -21.20
N LEU A 94 -20.12 2.74 -21.16
CA LEU A 94 -21.36 3.54 -21.16
C LEU A 94 -21.64 4.07 -22.57
#